data_AF-A0A955HTV6-F1
#
_entry.id   AF-A0A955HTV6-F1
#
_cell.length_a   1.000
_cell.length_b   1.000
_cell.length_c   1.000
_cell.angle_alpha   90.00
_cell.angle_beta   90.00
_cell.angle_gamma   90.00
#
_symmetry.space_group_name_H-M   'P 1'
#
loop_
_entity.id
_entity.type
_entity.pdbx_description
1 polymer ?
#
loop_
_entity_poly.entity_id
_entity_poly.type
_entity_poly.pdbx_seq_one_letter_code
_entity_poly.pdbx_strand_id
1 'polypeptide(L)' 'YWLYDDVARFCSDGVARELWDTWLECRNRVFHYFPKHRQVLTLAQAGEYLDQIQSSMHEAVTCQISVRKD' A
#
# COMPACT_ATOMS: atom_id res chain seq x y z
N TYR A 1 -7.55 11.51 -14.16
CA TYR A 1 -7.52 11.63 -12.70
C TYR A 1 -7.05 10.29 -12.17
N TRP A 2 -5.80 10.23 -11.72
CA TRP A 2 -5.18 9.00 -11.24
C TRP A 2 -4.92 9.16 -9.74
N LEU A 3 -5.43 8.22 -8.93
CA LEU A 3 -5.42 8.34 -7.47
C LEU A 3 -4.00 8.57 -6.91
N TYR A 4 -3.00 7.94 -7.51
CA TYR A 4 -1.60 8.13 -7.11
C TYR A 4 -1.16 9.59 -7.27
N ASP A 5 -1.46 10.23 -8.40
CA ASP A 5 -1.07 11.63 -8.66
C ASP A 5 -1.72 12.57 -7.64
N ASP A 6 -2.97 12.28 -7.26
CA ASP A 6 -3.67 13.03 -6.23
C ASP A 6 -3.00 12.87 -4.85
N VAL A 7 -2.69 11.63 -4.45
CA VAL A 7 -2.00 11.38 -3.18
C VAL A 7 -0.59 11.99 -3.19
N ALA A 8 0.15 11.88 -4.29
CA ALA A 8 1.48 12.49 -4.42
C ALA A 8 1.42 14.02 -4.25
N ARG A 9 0.40 14.64 -4.85
CA ARG A 9 0.18 16.09 -4.78
C ARG A 9 -0.27 16.57 -3.39
N PHE A 10 -1.20 15.88 -2.76
CA PHE A 10 -1.79 16.32 -1.48
C PHE A 10 -1.02 15.83 -0.26
N CYS A 11 -0.34 14.69 -0.35
CA CYS A 11 0.47 14.11 0.71
C CYS A 11 1.96 14.29 0.37
N SER A 12 2.53 13.27 -0.26
CA SER A 12 3.90 13.24 -0.75
C SER A 12 4.06 12.07 -1.70
N ASP A 13 5.10 12.11 -2.55
CA ASP A 13 5.48 10.98 -3.39
C ASP A 13 5.75 9.70 -2.56
N GLY A 14 6.26 9.87 -1.33
CA GLY A 14 6.52 8.77 -0.41
C GLY A 14 5.25 8.03 -0.02
N VAL A 15 4.21 8.75 0.42
CA VAL A 15 2.92 8.17 0.81
C VAL A 15 2.24 7.52 -0.40
N ALA A 16 2.29 8.16 -1.56
CA ALA A 16 1.73 7.60 -2.80
C ALA A 16 2.44 6.29 -3.19
N ARG A 17 3.77 6.28 -3.12
CA ARG A 17 4.59 5.09 -3.41
C ARG A 17 4.32 3.96 -2.43
N GLU A 18 4.27 4.25 -1.14
CA GLU A 18 4.01 3.25 -0.11
C GLU A 18 2.64 2.59 -0.32
N LEU A 19 1.58 3.37 -0.53
CA LEU A 19 0.25 2.84 -0.82
C LEU A 19 0.21 1.96 -2.07
N TRP A 20 0.93 2.37 -3.12
CA TRP A 20 1.05 1.60 -4.35
C TRP A 20 1.76 0.26 -4.12
N ASP A 21 2.91 0.27 -3.47
CA ASP A 21 3.71 -0.93 -3.22
C ASP A 21 2.96 -1.88 -2.27
N THR A 22 2.28 -1.36 -1.25
CA THR A 22 1.42 -2.15 -0.35
C THR A 22 0.28 -2.82 -1.10
N TRP A 23 -0.40 -2.11 -2.02
CA TRP A 23 -1.41 -2.74 -2.88
C TRP A 23 -0.80 -3.82 -3.80
N LEU A 24 0.35 -3.54 -4.41
CA LEU A 24 1.00 -4.43 -5.36
C LEU A 24 1.43 -5.74 -4.69
N GLU A 25 2.11 -5.64 -3.55
CA GLU A 25 2.66 -6.81 -2.84
C GLU A 25 1.57 -7.55 -2.07
N CYS A 26 0.81 -6.85 -1.23
CA CYS A 26 -0.06 -7.50 -0.25
C CYS A 26 -1.40 -7.94 -0.83
N ARG A 27 -1.88 -7.26 -1.89
CA ARG A 27 -3.15 -7.63 -2.55
C ARG A 27 -2.93 -8.20 -3.94
N ASN A 28 -2.21 -7.48 -4.81
CA ASN A 28 -2.17 -7.87 -6.22
C ASN A 28 -1.43 -9.20 -6.37
N ARG A 29 -0.17 -9.28 -5.94
CA ARG A 29 0.64 -10.49 -6.08
C ARG A 29 0.03 -11.66 -5.31
N VAL A 30 -0.31 -11.48 -4.03
CA VAL A 30 -0.92 -12.54 -3.19
C VAL A 30 -2.08 -13.25 -3.87
N PHE A 31 -2.98 -12.52 -4.52
CA PHE A 31 -4.19 -13.09 -5.13
C PHE A 31 -4.09 -13.29 -6.64
N HIS A 32 -3.04 -12.79 -7.31
CA HIS A 32 -2.88 -12.93 -8.74
C HIS A 32 -2.48 -14.36 -9.09
N TYR A 33 -3.16 -14.93 -10.09
CA TYR A 33 -2.84 -16.25 -10.59
C TYR A 33 -1.66 -16.17 -11.56
N PHE A 34 -0.54 -16.80 -11.20
CA PHE A 34 0.63 -16.92 -12.07
C PHE A 34 0.72 -18.34 -12.66
N PRO A 35 0.45 -18.54 -13.97
CA PRO A 35 0.33 -19.88 -14.55
C PRO A 35 1.58 -20.78 -14.41
N LYS A 36 2.76 -20.16 -14.30
CA LYS A 36 4.06 -20.86 -14.21
C LYS A 36 4.72 -20.75 -12.83
N HIS A 37 4.11 -20.05 -11.88
CA HIS A 37 4.70 -19.80 -10.57
C HIS A 37 3.68 -20.06 -9.47
N ARG A 38 4.03 -20.95 -8.55
CA ARG A 38 3.23 -21.12 -7.33
C ARG A 38 3.66 -20.05 -6.33
N GLN A 39 2.89 -18.96 -6.24
CA GLN A 39 3.04 -18.05 -5.11
C GLN A 39 2.38 -18.68 -3.88
N VAL A 40 3.18 -18.88 -2.85
CA VAL A 40 2.76 -19.39 -1.54
C VAL A 40 3.23 -18.39 -0.50
N LEU A 41 2.35 -18.07 0.44
CA LEU A 41 2.62 -17.15 1.52
C LEU A 41 2.85 -17.96 2.80
N THR A 42 4.00 -17.77 3.44
CA THR A 42 4.24 -18.33 4.78
C THR A 42 3.49 -17.51 5.83
N LEU A 43 3.28 -18.09 7.02
CA LEU A 43 2.65 -17.37 8.13
C LEU A 43 3.43 -16.11 8.52
N ALA A 44 4.77 -16.18 8.52
CA ALA A 44 5.62 -15.03 8.83
C ALA A 44 5.45 -13.89 7.81
N GLN A 45 5.52 -14.22 6.51
CA GLN A 45 5.28 -13.22 5.45
C GLN A 45 3.87 -12.64 5.49
N ALA A 46 2.87 -13.45 5.86
CA ALA A 46 1.52 -12.95 6.07
C ALA A 46 1.46 -11.91 7.19
N GLY A 47 2.22 -12.12 8.27
CA GLY A 47 2.39 -11.13 9.34
C GLY A 47 3.04 -9.83 8.83
N GLU A 48 4.14 -9.94 8.10
CA GLU A 48 4.83 -8.77 7.52
C GLU A 48 3.91 -7.96 6.59
N TYR A 49 3.07 -8.62 5.80
CA TYR A 49 2.10 -7.95 4.93
C TYR A 49 0.99 -7.25 5.71
N LEU A 50 0.55 -7.82 6.83
CA LEU A 50 -0.42 -7.17 7.71
C LEU A 50 0.18 -5.91 8.35
N ASP A 51 1.42 -5.99 8.82
CA ASP A 51 2.13 -4.84 9.37
C ASP A 51 2.32 -3.73 8.33
N GLN A 52 2.67 -4.11 7.09
CA GLN A 52 2.79 -3.17 5.97
C GLN A 52 1.44 -2.51 5.64
N ILE A 53 0.35 -3.27 5.57
CA ILE A 53 -0.99 -2.72 5.35
C ILE A 53 -1.37 -1.74 6.47
N GLN A 54 -1.14 -2.11 7.73
CA GLN A 54 -1.42 -1.26 8.88
C GLN A 54 -0.63 0.05 8.83
N SER A 55 0.67 -0.02 8.52
CA SER A 55 1.54 1.15 8.35
C SER A 55 1.01 2.10 7.27
N SER A 56 0.71 1.58 6.08
CA SER A 56 0.24 2.43 4.98
C SER A 56 -1.15 3.04 5.24
N MET A 57 -2.03 2.32 5.95
CA MET A 57 -3.29 2.89 6.43
C MET A 57 -3.05 4.04 7.41
N HIS A 58 -2.09 3.89 8.32
CA HIS A 58 -1.72 4.94 9.27
C HIS A 58 -1.20 6.20 8.55
N GLU A 59 -0.28 6.04 7.60
CA GLU A 59 0.28 7.14 6.81
C GLU A 59 -0.80 7.87 5.98
N ALA A 60 -1.72 7.12 5.37
CA ALA A 60 -2.82 7.73 4.62
C ALA A 60 -3.73 8.59 5.51
N VAL A 61 -4.07 8.11 6.72
CA VAL A 61 -4.89 8.87 7.67
C VAL A 61 -4.13 10.09 8.20
N THR A 62 -2.85 9.93 8.56
CA THR A 62 -2.00 11.01 9.04
C THR A 62 -1.87 12.12 7.99
N CYS A 63 -1.66 11.78 6.71
CA CYS A 63 -1.70 12.76 5.64
C CYS A 63 -3.04 13.50 5.59
N GLN A 64 -4.17 12.79 5.60
CA GLN A 64 -5.49 13.41 5.47
C GLN A 64 -5.75 14.43 6.61
N ILE A 65 -5.24 14.18 7.81
CA ILE A 65 -5.33 15.12 8.94
C ILE A 65 -4.50 16.38 8.66
N SER A 66 -3.29 16.23 8.11
CA SER A 66 -2.40 17.36 7.77
C SER A 66 -3.01 18.26 6.70
N VAL A 67 -3.54 17.68 5.62
CA VAL A 67 -4.19 18.44 4.53
C VAL A 67 -5.40 19.25 5.00
N ARG A 68 -6.11 18.81 6.05
CA ARG A 68 -7.26 19.54 6.60
C ARG A 68 -6.88 20.73 7.51
N LYS A 69 -5.62 20.82 7.93
CA LYS A 69 -5.15 21.91 8.82
C LYS A 69 -4.68 23.14 8.03
N ASP A 70 -4.42 22.99 6.73
CA ASP A 70 -4.06 24.04 5.79
C ASP A 70 -5.31 24.63 5.11
#